data_AF-X1BTD8-F1
#
_entry.id   AF-X1BTD8-F1
#
_cell.length_a   1.000
_cell.length_b   1.000
_cell.length_c   1.000
_cell.angle_alpha   90.00
_cell.angle_beta   90.00
_cell.angle_gamma   90.00
#
_symmetry.space_group_name_H-M   'P 1'
#
loop_
_entity.id
_entity.type
_entity.pdbx_description
1 polymer ?
#
loop_
_entity_poly.entity_id
_entity_poly.type
_entity_poly.pdbx_seq_one_letter_code
_entity_poly.pdbx_strand_id
1 'polypeptide(L)'
;LEEGWLLLYHGVEAKTWTYRLGCALLDKDHPEIVEARCDEPILEPVEDYELSSGSSNVAFSPSSGTPNVVFSCGAVVIENKLVLYYGAADRVIGVAVGDLPGKAV
;
A
#
# COMPACT_ATOMS: atom_id res chain seq x y z
N LEU A 1 11.98 2.84 12.84
CA LEU A 1 12.67 1.55 13.05
C LEU A 1 14.07 1.86 13.58
N GLU A 2 14.89 0.88 13.96
CA GLU A 2 16.29 1.19 14.31
C GLU A 2 17.05 1.62 13.05
N GLU A 3 16.74 0.96 11.95
CA GLU A 3 17.32 1.02 10.61
C GLU A 3 16.94 2.27 9.81
N GLY A 4 15.87 2.99 10.20
CA GLY A 4 15.43 4.19 9.48
C GLY A 4 13.92 4.46 9.54
N TRP A 5 13.45 5.28 8.59
CA TRP A 5 12.03 5.59 8.38
C TRP A 5 11.42 4.64 7.37
N LEU A 6 10.39 3.90 7.78
CA LEU A 6 9.59 3.11 6.85
C LEU A 6 8.53 4.00 6.20
N LEU A 7 8.70 4.28 4.92
CA LEU A 7 7.72 5.00 4.09
C LEU A 7 6.81 3.99 3.39
N LEU A 8 5.53 4.03 3.72
CA LEU A 8 4.49 3.37 2.94
C LEU A 8 3.95 4.39 1.93
N TYR A 9 4.04 4.06 0.64
CA TYR A 9 3.56 4.93 -0.43
C TYR A 9 2.63 4.16 -1.37
N HIS A 10 1.84 4.87 -2.16
CA HIS A 10 1.06 4.27 -3.25
C HIS A 10 1.68 4.61 -4.61
N GLY A 11 1.67 3.64 -5.51
CA GLY A 11 2.03 3.81 -6.93
C GLY A 11 0.80 3.55 -7.81
N VAL A 12 0.71 4.27 -8.92
CA VAL A 12 -0.38 4.12 -9.89
C VAL A 12 0.18 3.57 -11.21
N GLU A 13 -0.34 2.43 -11.65
CA GLU A 13 0.02 1.88 -12.95
C GLU A 13 -0.68 2.67 -14.06
N ALA A 14 0.08 3.35 -14.93
CA ALA A 14 -0.49 4.24 -15.95
C ALA A 14 -1.43 3.58 -16.98
N LYS A 15 -1.32 2.25 -17.20
CA LYS A 15 -2.14 1.53 -18.18
C LYS A 15 -3.51 1.14 -17.62
N THR A 16 -3.53 0.64 -16.39
CA THR A 16 -4.73 0.07 -15.76
C THR A 16 -5.34 1.03 -14.74
N TRP A 17 -4.61 2.10 -14.40
CA TRP A 17 -4.89 3.00 -13.27
C TRP A 17 -4.99 2.27 -11.92
N THR A 18 -4.38 1.09 -11.79
CA THR A 18 -4.41 0.32 -10.55
C THR A 18 -3.48 0.97 -9.51
N TYR A 19 -4.02 1.24 -8.32
CA TYR A 19 -3.26 1.75 -7.18
C TYR A 19 -2.78 0.57 -6.34
N ARG A 20 -1.48 0.53 -6.08
CA ARG A 20 -0.84 -0.48 -5.23
C ARG A 20 0.03 0.19 -4.18
N LEU A 21 0.24 -0.47 -3.05
CA LEU A 21 1.14 0.03 -2.01
C LEU A 21 2.53 -0.55 -2.19
N GLY A 22 3.53 0.31 -2.01
CA GLY A 22 4.93 -0.06 -1.91
C GLY A 22 5.54 0.43 -0.61
N CYS A 23 6.77 0.02 -0.39
CA CYS A 23 7.56 0.38 0.77
C CYS A 23 8.90 1.01 0.34
N ALA A 24 9.41 1.95 1.14
CA ALA A 24 10.79 2.39 1.06
C ALA A 24 11.37 2.55 2.48
N LEU A 25 12.66 2.27 2.63
CA LEU A 25 13.41 2.61 3.83
C LEU A 25 14.19 3.89 3.53
N LEU A 26 13.95 4.93 4.33
CA LEU A 26 14.66 6.19 4.25
C LEU A 26 15.69 6.26 5.39
N ASP A 27 16.81 6.92 5.12
CA ASP A 27 17.85 7.14 6.13
C ASP A 27 17.27 7.85 7.36
N LYS A 28 17.77 7.48 8.54
CA LYS A 28 17.24 7.93 9.84
C LYS A 28 17.47 9.42 10.10
N ASP A 29 18.63 9.92 9.72
CA ASP A 29 19.09 11.28 9.98
C ASP A 29 18.89 12.19 8.74
N HIS A 30 18.88 11.60 7.54
CA HIS A 30 18.77 12.25 6.24
C HIS A 30 17.62 11.65 5.40
N PRO A 31 16.34 11.91 5.76
CA PRO A 31 15.17 11.21 5.19
C PRO A 31 14.93 11.46 3.69
N GLU A 32 15.62 12.42 3.08
CA GLU A 32 15.66 12.58 1.62
C GLU A 32 16.42 11.47 0.89
N ILE A 33 17.24 10.69 1.60
CA ILE A 33 17.99 9.55 1.08
C ILE A 33 17.12 8.30 1.17
N VAL A 34 16.83 7.71 0.01
CA VAL A 34 16.15 6.42 -0.09
C VAL A 34 17.22 5.32 -0.06
N GLU A 35 17.31 4.59 1.05
CA GLU A 35 18.27 3.50 1.24
C GLU A 35 17.85 2.22 0.50
N ALA A 36 16.55 1.92 0.54
CA ALA A 36 15.98 0.75 -0.12
C ALA A 36 14.52 1.01 -0.53
N ARG A 37 14.05 0.26 -1.52
CA ARG A 37 12.68 0.27 -2.00
C ARG A 37 12.25 -1.15 -2.35
N CYS A 38 11.01 -1.50 -2.01
CA CYS A 38 10.42 -2.76 -2.44
C CYS A 38 10.36 -2.81 -3.99
N ASP A 39 10.90 -3.89 -4.58
CA ASP A 39 10.85 -4.12 -6.05
C ASP A 39 9.43 -4.39 -6.54
N GLU A 40 8.65 -5.10 -5.71
CA GLU A 40 7.26 -5.46 -5.96
C GLU A 40 6.32 -4.76 -4.97
N PRO A 41 5.04 -4.59 -5.31
CA PRO A 41 4.03 -4.09 -4.38
C PRO A 41 3.94 -4.94 -3.10
N ILE A 42 3.74 -4.29 -1.96
CA ILE A 42 3.48 -4.96 -0.67
C ILE A 42 2.00 -5.25 -0.46
N LEU A 43 1.12 -4.56 -1.18
CA LEU A 43 -0.32 -4.77 -1.19
C LEU A 43 -0.87 -4.34 -2.55
N GLU A 44 -1.73 -5.17 -3.13
CA GLU A 44 -2.46 -4.87 -4.36
C GLU A 44 -3.95 -5.24 -4.23
N PRO A 45 -4.83 -4.65 -5.07
CA PRO A 45 -6.25 -4.98 -5.06
C PRO A 45 -6.49 -6.43 -5.51
N VAL A 46 -7.05 -7.24 -4.63
CA VAL A 46 -7.41 -8.65 -4.88
C VAL A 46 -8.86 -8.92 -4.44
N GLU A 47 -9.30 -8.29 -3.35
CA GLU A 47 -10.62 -8.50 -2.78
C GLU A 47 -11.71 -7.73 -3.55
N ASP A 48 -12.93 -8.27 -3.58
CA ASP A 48 -14.05 -7.69 -4.34
C ASP A 48 -14.33 -6.22 -4.03
N TYR A 49 -14.08 -5.80 -2.79
CA TYR A 49 -14.29 -4.42 -2.33
C TYR A 49 -13.14 -3.48 -2.70
N GLU A 50 -12.02 -4.00 -3.18
CA GLU A 50 -10.85 -3.25 -3.68
C GLU A 50 -10.92 -3.05 -5.20
N LEU A 51 -11.78 -3.84 -5.87
CA LEU A 51 -11.98 -3.80 -7.31
C LEU A 51 -13.12 -2.85 -7.71
N SER A 52 -12.88 -2.12 -8.79
CA SER A 52 -13.79 -1.13 -9.38
C SER A 52 -15.19 -1.64 -9.70
N SER A 53 -15.30 -2.89 -10.14
CA SER A 53 -16.47 -3.43 -10.83
C SER A 53 -17.13 -4.61 -10.11
N GLY A 54 -16.66 -4.97 -8.90
CA GLY A 54 -17.07 -6.18 -8.19
C GLY A 54 -16.57 -7.44 -8.91
N SER A 55 -15.69 -8.20 -8.27
CA SER A 55 -15.07 -9.46 -8.76
C SER A 55 -14.40 -9.46 -10.15
N SER A 56 -14.42 -8.35 -10.90
CA SER A 56 -13.87 -8.28 -12.25
C SER A 56 -12.62 -7.40 -12.27
N ASN A 57 -11.48 -7.98 -12.68
CA ASN A 57 -10.22 -7.27 -12.91
C ASN A 57 -10.23 -6.48 -14.23
N VAL A 58 -11.39 -5.94 -14.62
CA VAL A 58 -11.51 -5.13 -15.82
C VAL A 58 -10.74 -3.83 -15.58
N ALA A 59 -9.81 -3.55 -16.49
CA ALA A 59 -9.04 -2.31 -16.46
C ALA A 59 -10.01 -1.11 -16.48
N PHE A 60 -9.78 -0.18 -15.57
CA PHE A 60 -10.53 1.05 -15.50
C PHE A 60 -10.47 1.80 -16.85
N SER A 61 -11.63 2.24 -17.32
CA SER A 61 -11.75 3.27 -18.35
C SER A 61 -12.28 4.56 -17.71
N PRO A 62 -11.81 5.76 -18.12
CA PRO A 62 -12.28 7.05 -17.60
C PRO A 62 -13.81 7.25 -17.60
N SER A 63 -14.53 6.48 -18.42
CA SER A 63 -15.99 6.49 -18.52
C SER A 63 -16.72 5.48 -17.61
N SER A 64 -16.01 4.62 -16.87
CA SER A 64 -16.57 3.37 -16.32
C SER A 64 -16.55 3.19 -14.80
N GLY A 65 -15.99 4.10 -13.99
CA GLY A 65 -16.09 4.01 -12.52
C GLY A 65 -14.86 4.48 -11.75
N THR A 66 -14.66 3.99 -10.53
CA THR A 66 -13.41 4.19 -9.75
C THR A 66 -12.39 3.14 -10.18
N PRO A 67 -11.05 3.38 -10.19
CA PRO A 67 -10.07 2.32 -10.45
C PRO A 67 -10.02 1.22 -9.38
N ASN A 68 -9.24 0.17 -9.62
CA ASN A 68 -8.86 -0.81 -8.60
C ASN A 68 -7.88 -0.14 -7.64
N VAL A 69 -8.21 -0.07 -6.35
CA VAL A 69 -7.48 0.78 -5.40
C VAL A 69 -7.22 0.09 -4.08
N VAL A 70 -5.96 0.11 -3.66
CA VAL A 70 -5.54 0.11 -2.25
C VAL A 70 -4.72 1.37 -1.99
N PHE A 71 -5.14 2.19 -1.03
CA PHE A 71 -4.54 3.50 -0.74
C PHE A 71 -4.25 3.66 0.75
N SER A 72 -3.00 3.82 1.15
CA SER A 72 -2.60 3.91 2.56
C SER A 72 -3.20 5.16 3.23
N CYS A 73 -3.94 4.99 4.32
CA CYS A 73 -4.54 6.09 5.08
C CYS A 73 -3.89 6.29 6.45
N GLY A 74 -3.43 5.21 7.08
CA GLY A 74 -2.75 5.26 8.36
C GLY A 74 -2.24 3.90 8.79
N ALA A 75 -1.22 3.87 9.63
CA ALA A 75 -0.66 2.64 10.15
C ALA A 75 -0.32 2.77 11.63
N VAL A 76 -0.45 1.67 12.37
CA VAL A 76 -0.06 1.57 13.78
C VAL A 76 0.71 0.28 14.00
N VAL A 77 1.68 0.32 14.90
CA VAL A 77 2.43 -0.88 15.32
C VAL A 77 1.84 -1.42 16.61
N ILE A 78 1.36 -2.66 16.58
CA ILE A 78 0.80 -3.37 17.74
C ILE A 78 1.49 -4.72 17.82
N GLU A 79 2.15 -5.03 18.95
CA GLU A 79 2.80 -6.33 19.17
C GLU A 79 3.75 -6.76 18.02
N ASN A 80 4.59 -5.84 17.55
CA ASN A 80 5.49 -6.01 16.39
C ASN A 80 4.79 -6.30 15.05
N LYS A 81 3.48 -6.06 14.95
CA LYS A 81 2.73 -6.12 13.69
C LYS A 81 2.42 -4.73 13.19
N LEU A 82 2.60 -4.53 11.89
CA LEU A 82 2.13 -3.36 11.18
C LEU A 82 0.66 -3.56 10.84
N VAL A 83 -0.21 -2.79 11.49
CA VAL A 83 -1.64 -2.72 11.18
C VAL A 83 -1.87 -1.53 10.27
N LEU A 84 -2.15 -1.79 9.00
CA LEU A 84 -2.31 -0.79 7.94
C LEU A 84 -3.79 -0.62 7.59
N TYR A 85 -4.31 0.58 7.79
CA TYR A 85 -5.63 1.00 7.32
C TYR A 85 -5.51 1.63 5.94
N TYR A 86 -6.32 1.16 5.01
CA TYR A 86 -6.28 1.61 3.62
C TYR A 86 -7.68 1.84 3.05
N GLY A 87 -7.80 2.81 2.14
CA GLY A 87 -8.96 2.99 1.31
C GLY A 87 -9.00 1.94 0.21
N ALA A 88 -10.16 1.33 -0.01
CA ALA A 88 -10.40 0.33 -1.03
C ALA A 88 -11.46 0.81 -2.02
N ALA A 89 -11.09 0.85 -3.30
CA ALA A 89 -11.90 1.34 -4.42
C ALA A 89 -12.64 2.68 -4.16
N ASP A 90 -12.06 3.60 -3.38
CA ASP A 90 -12.68 4.85 -2.87
C ASP A 90 -14.08 4.67 -2.24
N ARG A 91 -14.35 3.49 -1.68
CA ARG A 91 -15.69 3.10 -1.20
C ARG A 91 -15.71 2.68 0.25
N VAL A 92 -14.69 1.95 0.69
CA VAL A 92 -14.61 1.41 2.05
C VAL A 92 -13.20 1.56 2.62
N ILE A 93 -13.07 1.32 3.92
CA ILE A 93 -11.78 1.18 4.58
C ILE A 93 -11.54 -0.30 4.87
N GLY A 94 -10.38 -0.80 4.46
CA GLY A 94 -9.86 -2.12 4.79
C GLY A 94 -8.75 -2.06 5.85
N VAL A 95 -8.38 -3.23 6.36
CA VAL A 95 -7.23 -3.40 7.25
C VAL A 95 -6.39 -4.58 6.78
N ALA A 96 -5.09 -4.35 6.62
CA ALA A 96 -4.10 -5.39 6.36
C ALA A 96 -3.14 -5.46 7.56
N VAL A 97 -2.73 -6.67 7.92
CA VAL A 97 -1.81 -6.90 9.04
C VAL A 97 -0.63 -7.71 8.54
N GLY A 98 0.58 -7.17 8.72
CA GLY A 98 1.83 -7.83 8.40
C GLY A 98 2.82 -7.77 9.56
N ASP A 99 3.83 -8.63 9.54
CA ASP A 99 4.93 -8.51 10.49
C ASP A 99 5.80 -7.30 10.12
N LEU A 100 6.24 -6.54 11.13
CA LEU A 100 7.14 -5.41 10.92
C LEU A 100 8.60 -5.91 10.96
N PRO A 101 9.33 -5.93 9.84
CA PRO A 101 10.75 -6.24 9.86
C PRO A 101 11.49 -5.12 10.60
N GLY A 102 12.27 -5.47 11.62
CA GLY A 102 12.98 -4.49 12.47
C GLY A 102 13.05 -4.81 13.97
N LYS A 103 12.73 -6.05 14.37
CA LYS A 103 13.28 -6.63 15.60
C LYS A 103 13.88 -7.99 15.29
N ALA A 104 15.09 -8.00 14.75
CA ALA A 104 15.98 -9.10 15.06
C ALA A 104 16.19 -9.05 16.59
N VAL A 105 15.83 -10.15 17.26
CA VAL A 105 16.15 -10.38 18.68
C VAL A 105 17.64 -10.68 18.79
#